data_AF-A0A3M0WMD7-F1
#
_entry.id   AF-A0A3M0WMD7-F1
#
_cell.length_a   1.000
_cell.length_b   1.000
_cell.length_c   1.000
_cell.angle_alpha   90.00
_cell.angle_beta   90.00
_cell.angle_gamma   90.00
#
_symmetry.space_group_name_H-M   'P 1'
#
loop_
_entity.id
_entity.type
_entity.pdbx_description
1 polymer ?
#
loop_
_entity_poly.entity_id
_entity_poly.type
_entity_poly.pdbx_seq_one_letter_code
_entity_poly.pdbx_strand_id
1 'polypeptide(L)'
;MSEIIKQPIEEEAKSAYLDYAMSVIVGRAIPDVRDGLKPVQRRILHSMNELGLYPNKPYKKSARIVGETLGKYHPHGDTSVYDALVRMAQDFTLRYPLIQGQ
;
A
#
# COMPACT_ATOMS: atom_id res chain seq x y z
N MET A 1 -28.95 26.55 6.13
CA MET A 1 -29.37 25.28 6.75
C MET A 1 -29.03 24.18 5.76
N SER A 2 -28.30 23.15 6.15
CA SER A 2 -28.03 22.01 5.28
C SER A 2 -29.33 21.27 4.97
N GLU A 3 -29.64 21.08 3.69
CA GLU A 3 -30.79 20.31 3.24
C GLU A 3 -30.59 18.83 3.61
N ILE A 4 -31.59 18.23 4.27
CA ILE A 4 -31.54 16.81 4.68
C ILE A 4 -32.17 15.98 3.57
N ILE A 5 -31.35 15.15 2.92
CA ILE A 5 -31.79 14.23 1.87
C ILE A 5 -32.18 12.90 2.52
N LYS A 6 -33.35 12.36 2.19
CA LYS A 6 -33.77 11.03 2.61
C LYS A 6 -33.12 9.99 1.69
N GLN A 7 -32.43 9.01 2.27
CA GLN A 7 -31.78 7.91 1.55
C GLN A 7 -32.35 6.57 2.04
N PRO A 8 -32.91 5.72 1.16
CA PRO A 8 -33.31 4.35 1.52
C PRO A 8 -32.12 3.52 1.97
N ILE A 9 -32.29 2.76 3.06
CA ILE A 9 -31.19 1.97 3.65
C ILE A 9 -30.72 0.85 2.71
N GLU A 10 -31.63 0.22 1.97
CA GLU A 10 -31.28 -0.86 1.05
C GLU A 10 -30.41 -0.36 -0.11
N GLU A 11 -30.69 0.83 -0.63
CA GLU A 11 -29.92 1.46 -1.70
C GLU A 11 -28.54 1.90 -1.21
N GLU A 12 -28.49 2.55 -0.04
CA GLU A 12 -27.22 2.99 0.58
C GLU A 12 -26.32 1.80 0.91
N ALA A 13 -26.87 0.76 1.55
CA ALA A 13 -26.10 -0.42 1.92
C ALA A 13 -25.50 -1.11 0.69
N LYS A 14 -26.27 -1.22 -0.40
CA LYS A 14 -25.79 -1.79 -1.66
C LYS A 14 -24.68 -0.95 -2.28
N SER A 15 -24.86 0.37 -2.33
CA SER A 15 -23.85 1.27 -2.91
C SER A 15 -22.55 1.24 -2.10
N ALA A 16 -22.64 1.48 -0.79
CA ALA A 16 -21.49 1.50 0.11
C ALA A 16 -20.72 0.17 0.09
N TYR A 17 -21.43 -0.96 0.02
CA TYR A 17 -20.80 -2.27 -0.10
C TYR A 17 -20.04 -2.42 -1.41
N LEU A 18 -20.65 -2.06 -2.55
CA LEU A 18 -20.01 -2.18 -3.86
C LEU A 18 -18.80 -1.25 -3.99
N ASP A 19 -18.88 -0.02 -3.49
CA ASP A 19 -17.78 0.94 -3.50
C ASP A 19 -16.58 0.43 -2.68
N TYR A 20 -16.85 -0.08 -1.48
CA TYR A 20 -15.81 -0.67 -0.65
C TYR A 20 -15.21 -1.91 -1.31
N ALA A 21 -16.05 -2.84 -1.79
CA ALA A 21 -15.60 -4.07 -2.43
C ALA A 21 -14.71 -3.79 -3.65
N MET A 22 -15.13 -2.88 -4.52
CA MET A 22 -14.36 -2.48 -5.69
C MET A 22 -13.03 -1.83 -5.29
N SER A 23 -13.04 -0.93 -4.29
CA SER A 23 -11.81 -0.29 -3.79
C SER A 23 -10.81 -1.31 -3.23
N VAL A 24 -11.29 -2.38 -2.58
CA VAL A 24 -10.45 -3.43 -2.02
C VAL A 24 -9.88 -4.30 -3.14
N ILE A 25 -10.71 -4.72 -4.10
CA ILE A 25 -10.31 -5.58 -5.21
C ILE A 25 -9.20 -4.90 -6.03
N VAL A 26 -9.46 -3.67 -6.49
CA VAL A 26 -8.58 -2.97 -7.43
C VAL A 26 -7.44 -2.23 -6.70
N GLY A 27 -7.75 -1.61 -5.56
CA GLY A 27 -6.86 -0.66 -4.90
C GLY A 27 -6.05 -1.22 -3.73
N ARG A 28 -6.23 -2.49 -3.35
CA ARG A 28 -5.62 -3.02 -2.12
C ARG A 28 -5.18 -4.48 -2.18
N ALA A 29 -6.11 -5.40 -2.43
CA ALA A 29 -5.94 -6.81 -2.07
C ALA A 29 -5.29 -7.65 -3.17
N ILE A 30 -5.59 -7.38 -4.44
CA ILE A 30 -5.17 -8.20 -5.59
C ILE A 30 -3.96 -7.54 -6.28
N PRO A 31 -2.92 -8.32 -6.62
CA PRO A 31 -1.79 -7.81 -7.40
C PRO A 31 -2.17 -7.54 -8.86
N ASP A 32 -1.47 -6.60 -9.49
CA ASP A 32 -1.58 -6.41 -10.94
C ASP A 32 -0.85 -7.53 -11.68
N VAL A 33 -1.44 -8.05 -12.76
CA VAL A 33 -0.88 -9.18 -13.52
C VAL A 33 0.46 -8.86 -14.19
N ARG A 34 0.74 -7.57 -14.48
CA ARG A 34 1.92 -7.16 -15.24
C ARG A 34 3.21 -7.17 -14.42
N ASP A 35 3.11 -6.78 -13.14
CA ASP A 35 4.26 -6.67 -12.24
C ASP A 35 4.14 -7.57 -10.99
N GLY A 36 2.98 -8.18 -10.75
CA GLY A 36 2.72 -9.04 -9.59
C GLY A 36 2.60 -8.28 -8.27
N LEU A 37 2.52 -6.94 -8.27
CA LEU A 37 2.56 -6.12 -7.06
C LEU A 37 1.17 -5.64 -6.64
N LYS A 38 0.91 -5.71 -5.34
CA LYS A 38 -0.19 -4.96 -4.71
C LYS A 38 0.17 -3.47 -4.65
N PRO A 39 -0.82 -2.56 -4.57
CA PRO A 39 -0.55 -1.13 -4.57
C PRO A 39 0.43 -0.66 -3.47
N VAL A 40 0.36 -1.21 -2.25
CA VAL A 40 1.30 -0.85 -1.17
C VAL A 40 2.75 -1.23 -1.50
N GLN A 41 2.97 -2.42 -2.08
CA GLN A 41 4.30 -2.93 -2.44
C GLN A 41 4.93 -2.07 -3.54
N ARG A 42 4.16 -1.75 -4.58
CA ARG A 42 4.60 -0.86 -5.67
C ARG A 42 4.98 0.53 -5.16
N ARG A 43 4.18 1.10 -4.27
CA ARG A 43 4.43 2.44 -3.68
C ARG A 43 5.68 2.46 -2.82
N ILE A 44 5.95 1.39 -2.06
CA ILE A 44 7.19 1.26 -1.28
C ILE A 44 8.40 1.24 -2.21
N LEU A 45 8.41 0.37 -3.22
CA LEU A 45 9.53 0.25 -4.16
C LEU A 45 9.76 1.55 -4.94
N HIS A 46 8.67 2.21 -5.36
CA HIS A 46 8.75 3.51 -6.01
C HIS A 46 9.33 4.59 -5.07
N SER A 47 8.89 4.63 -3.80
CA SER A 47 9.43 5.57 -2.81
C SER A 47 10.91 5.34 -2.54
N MET A 48 11.36 4.07 -2.47
CA MET A 48 12.77 3.73 -2.33
C MET A 48 13.59 4.18 -3.55
N ASN A 49 13.04 4.03 -4.76
CA ASN A 49 13.66 4.51 -6.00
C ASN A 49 13.82 6.04 -6.00
N GLU A 50 12.76 6.79 -5.66
CA GLU A 50 12.79 8.26 -5.58
C GLU A 50 13.75 8.77 -4.50
N LEU A 51 13.91 8.01 -3.40
CA LEU A 51 14.91 8.29 -2.36
C LEU A 51 16.34 7.89 -2.77
N GLY A 52 16.54 7.28 -3.94
CA GLY A 52 17.83 6.82 -4.44
C GLY A 52 18.43 5.65 -3.64
N LEU A 53 17.58 4.81 -3.04
CA LEU A 53 17.99 3.67 -2.20
C LEU A 53 18.29 2.44 -3.05
N TYR A 54 19.36 2.53 -3.84
CA TYR A 54 19.85 1.43 -4.66
C TYR A 54 20.72 0.46 -3.84
N PRO A 55 20.92 -0.80 -4.30
CA PRO A 55 21.68 -1.82 -3.57
C PRO A 55 23.13 -1.44 -3.24
N ASN A 56 23.71 -0.48 -3.99
CA ASN A 56 25.07 0.03 -3.75
C ASN A 56 25.14 1.19 -2.75
N LYS A 57 24.03 1.54 -2.09
CA LYS A 57 23.96 2.62 -1.10
C LYS A 57 23.80 2.06 0.32
N PRO A 58 24.24 2.79 1.36
CA PRO A 58 24.05 2.36 2.75
C PRO A 58 22.57 2.25 3.12
N TYR A 59 22.26 1.32 4.02
CA TYR A 59 20.93 1.16 4.60
C TYR A 59 20.41 2.46 5.22
N LYS A 60 19.09 2.62 5.19
CA LYS A 60 18.38 3.73 5.83
C LYS A 60 17.33 3.19 6.80
N LYS A 61 17.02 3.98 7.82
CA LYS A 61 15.98 3.67 8.80
C LYS A 61 14.66 3.41 8.08
N SER A 62 14.02 2.27 8.38
CA SER A 62 12.73 1.89 7.79
C SER A 62 11.65 2.96 7.98
N ALA A 63 11.65 3.64 9.13
CA ALA A 63 10.73 4.75 9.41
C ALA A 63 10.81 5.88 8.36
N ARG A 64 11.98 6.12 7.74
CA ARG A 64 12.13 7.09 6.66
C ARG A 64 11.40 6.65 5.40
N ILE A 65 11.54 5.37 5.02
CA ILE A 65 10.89 4.80 3.84
C ILE A 65 9.37 4.77 4.03
N VAL A 66 8.93 4.36 5.22
CA VAL A 66 7.51 4.36 5.61
C VAL A 66 6.94 5.78 5.56
N GLY A 67 7.59 6.75 6.20
CA GLY A 67 7.15 8.14 6.21
C GLY A 67 7.03 8.75 4.81
N GLU A 68 8.02 8.51 3.95
CA GLU A 68 8.00 8.96 2.56
C GLU A 68 6.84 8.35 1.78
N THR A 69 6.65 7.02 1.92
CA THR A 69 5.58 6.28 1.25
C THR A 69 4.21 6.79 1.66
N LEU A 70 4.00 7.04 2.96
CA LEU A 70 2.76 7.59 3.49
C LEU A 70 2.49 9.01 2.98
N GLY A 71 3.48 9.89 3.13
CA GLY A 71 3.32 11.31 2.83
C GLY A 71 3.03 11.59 1.36
N LYS A 72 3.53 10.74 0.45
CA LYS A 72 3.42 10.96 -0.99
C LYS A 72 2.45 10.03 -1.71
N TYR A 73 2.32 8.77 -1.28
CA TYR A 73 1.72 7.75 -2.14
C TYR A 73 0.67 6.86 -1.47
N HIS A 74 0.71 6.69 -0.15
CA HIS A 74 -0.11 5.68 0.55
C HIS A 74 -0.89 6.27 1.74
N PRO A 75 -2.15 6.71 1.55
CA PRO A 75 -2.94 7.37 2.59
C PRO A 75 -3.58 6.36 3.56
N HIS A 76 -2.77 5.49 4.17
CA HIS A 76 -3.21 4.47 5.12
C HIS A 76 -2.26 4.43 6.33
N GLY A 77 -2.45 3.48 7.26
CA GLY A 77 -1.62 3.40 8.47
C GLY A 77 -0.16 3.03 8.19
N ASP A 78 0.75 3.58 8.98
CA ASP A 78 2.20 3.30 8.94
C ASP A 78 2.51 1.81 9.15
N THR A 79 1.82 1.15 10.08
CA THR A 79 1.96 -0.29 10.33
C THR A 79 1.74 -1.11 9.06
N SER A 80 0.75 -0.75 8.24
CA SER A 80 0.45 -1.49 7.01
C SER A 80 1.57 -1.41 5.96
N VAL A 81 2.25 -0.26 5.89
CA VAL A 81 3.40 -0.05 5.01
C VAL A 81 4.62 -0.77 5.57
N TYR A 82 4.85 -0.66 6.88
CA TYR A 82 5.98 -1.32 7.54
C TYR A 82 5.89 -2.84 7.46
N ASP A 83 4.72 -3.43 7.70
CA ASP A 83 4.52 -4.88 7.60
C ASP A 83 4.74 -5.38 6.16
N ALA A 84 4.29 -4.62 5.16
CA ALA A 84 4.54 -4.93 3.76
C ALA A 84 6.04 -4.83 3.41
N LEU A 85 6.73 -3.80 3.92
CA LEU A 85 8.18 -3.61 3.77
C LEU A 85 8.95 -4.79 4.35
N VAL A 86 8.65 -5.17 5.60
CA VAL A 86 9.29 -6.28 6.31
C VAL A 86 9.04 -7.60 5.59
N ARG A 87 7.80 -7.89 5.15
CA ARG A 87 7.48 -9.10 4.38
C ARG A 87 8.25 -9.18 3.07
N MET A 88 8.55 -8.05 2.42
CA MET A 88 9.32 -8.02 1.18
C MET A 88 10.82 -8.27 1.38
N ALA A 89 11.31 -8.23 2.62
CA ALA A 89 12.70 -8.49 2.99
C ALA A 89 12.96 -9.89 3.55
N GLN A 90 11.91 -10.66 3.84
CA GLN A 90 12.00 -12.01 4.40
C GLN A 90 12.18 -13.05 3.28
N ASP A 91 13.26 -13.83 3.34
CA ASP A 91 13.59 -14.88 2.38
C ASP A 91 12.71 -16.14 2.49
N PHE A 92 12.13 -16.37 3.66
CA PHE A 92 11.15 -17.43 3.90
C PHE A 92 9.73 -17.07 3.45
N THR A 93 9.43 -15.79 3.18
CA THR A 93 8.11 -15.37 2.66
C THR A 93 8.11 -15.16 1.15
N LEU A 94 9.20 -14.61 0.60
CA LEU A 94 9.36 -14.35 -0.82
C LEU A 94 10.51 -15.19 -1.37
N ARG A 95 10.22 -15.91 -2.46
CA ARG A 95 11.24 -16.69 -3.20
C ARG A 95 12.44 -15.85 -3.62
N TYR A 96 12.16 -14.60 -4.00
CA TYR A 96 13.13 -13.57 -4.36
C TYR A 96 12.80 -12.28 -3.60
N PRO A 97 13.44 -12.02 -2.45
CA PRO A 97 13.21 -10.78 -1.70
C PRO A 97 13.48 -9.56 -2.57
N LEU A 98 12.58 -8.58 -2.51
CA LEU A 98 12.67 -7.34 -3.27
C LEU A 98 13.39 -6.24 -2.48
N ILE A 99 13.57 -6.45 -1.17
CA ILE A 99 14.16 -5.50 -0.23
C ILE A 99 15.23 -6.22 0.57
N GLN A 100 16.33 -5.54 0.84
CA GLN A 100 17.37 -6.01 1.75
C GLN A 100 17.23 -5.27 3.08
N GLY A 101 16.92 -6.02 4.15
CA GLY A 101 16.87 -5.52 5.52
C GLY A 101 18.22 -5.66 6.24
N GLN A 102 18.41 -4.86 7.29
CA GLN A 102 19.50 -4.96 8.26
C GLN A 102 18.93 -5.12 9.67
#